data_AF-J3DDD8-F1
#
_entry.id   AF-J3DDD8-F1
#
_cell.length_a   1.000
_cell.length_b   1.000
_cell.length_c   1.000
_cell.angle_alpha   90.00
_cell.angle_beta   90.00
_cell.angle_gamma   90.00
#
_symmetry.space_group_name_H-M   'P 1'
#
loop_
_entity.id
_entity.type
_entity.pdbx_description
1 polymer ?
#
loop_
_entity_poly.entity_id
_entity_poly.type
_entity_poly.pdbx_seq_one_letter_code
_entity_poly.pdbx_strand_id
1 'polypeptide(L)'
;MSRTMSRALEVALVAVWAVTFALAGLWAHMSSHPFPLPGLQKLAGADAPARMLQVAAVVLAAVWLVFRSWHTRDRLLVFYGVAVALFFLGFLYVGVPFGLAFGCFAQIARVHAGKTPPTA
;
A
#
# COMPACT_ATOMS: atom_id res chain seq x y z
N MET A 1 -22.72 -10.60 -7.83
CA MET A 1 -22.63 -9.31 -8.55
C MET A 1 -21.42 -8.53 -8.05
N SER A 2 -20.29 -8.61 -8.76
CA SER A 2 -19.10 -7.80 -8.43
C SER A 2 -19.33 -6.37 -8.90
N ARG A 3 -19.54 -5.42 -7.98
CA ARG A 3 -19.48 -3.99 -8.31
C ARG A 3 -18.04 -3.68 -8.72
N THR A 4 -17.80 -3.56 -10.02
CA THR A 4 -16.52 -3.09 -10.54
C THR A 4 -16.30 -1.67 -10.01
N MET A 5 -15.33 -1.49 -9.10
CA MET A 5 -14.93 -0.16 -8.67
C MET A 5 -14.51 0.67 -9.88
N SER A 6 -14.87 1.95 -9.89
CA SER A 6 -14.38 2.88 -10.90
C SER A 6 -12.88 3.10 -10.73
N ARG A 7 -12.16 3.28 -11.84
CA ARG A 7 -10.70 3.51 -11.83
C ARG A 7 -10.31 4.71 -10.96
N ALA A 8 -11.11 5.76 -10.98
CA ALA A 8 -10.91 6.94 -10.15
C ALA A 8 -10.92 6.59 -8.65
N LEU A 9 -11.80 5.68 -8.23
CA LEU A 9 -11.87 5.22 -6.85
C LEU A 9 -10.68 4.34 -6.47
N GLU A 10 -10.20 3.47 -7.37
CA GLU A 10 -8.97 2.69 -7.14
C GLU A 10 -7.77 3.60 -6.91
N VAL A 11 -7.57 4.58 -7.79
CA VAL A 11 -6.47 5.56 -7.66
C VAL A 11 -6.63 6.40 -6.39
N ALA A 12 -7.84 6.84 -6.06
CA ALA A 12 -8.10 7.58 -4.83
C ALA A 12 -7.77 6.75 -3.58
N LEU A 13 -8.17 5.48 -3.52
CA LEU A 13 -7.84 4.60 -2.39
C LEU A 13 -6.32 4.41 -2.24
N VAL A 14 -5.63 4.17 -3.36
CA VAL A 14 -4.18 4.00 -3.37
C VAL A 14 -3.47 5.29 -2.92
N ALA A 15 -3.96 6.45 -3.38
CA ALA A 15 -3.44 7.75 -2.98
C ALA A 15 -3.68 8.03 -1.49
N VAL A 16 -4.85 7.69 -0.95
CA VAL A 16 -5.15 7.84 0.49
C VAL A 16 -4.14 7.07 1.34
N TRP A 17 -3.83 5.83 0.97
CA TRP A 17 -2.81 5.05 1.68
C TRP A 17 -1.42 5.71 1.61
N ALA A 18 -1.00 6.10 0.41
CA ALA A 18 0.30 6.73 0.20
C ALA A 18 0.45 8.04 1.00
N VAL A 19 -0.55 8.92 0.93
CA VAL A 19 -0.56 10.20 1.66
C VAL A 19 -0.58 9.97 3.16
N THR A 20 -1.40 9.05 3.65
CA THR A 20 -1.51 8.78 5.09
C THR A 20 -0.19 8.27 5.67
N PHE A 21 0.49 7.35 4.96
CA PHE A 21 1.79 6.84 5.38
C PHE A 21 2.89 7.89 5.26
N ALA A 22 2.89 8.71 4.21
CA ALA A 22 3.82 9.82 4.06
C ALA A 22 3.67 10.83 5.21
N LEU A 23 2.45 11.24 5.53
CA LEU A 23 2.17 12.14 6.66
C LEU A 23 2.62 11.53 7.99
N ALA A 24 2.35 10.25 8.23
CA ALA A 24 2.81 9.55 9.44
C ALA A 24 4.35 9.50 9.52
N GLY A 25 5.03 9.31 8.39
CA GLY A 25 6.50 9.32 8.30
C GLY A 25 7.12 10.69 8.56
N LEU A 26 6.49 11.76 8.04
CA LEU A 26 6.94 13.14 8.23
C LEU A 26 6.53 13.70 9.59
N TRP A 27 5.57 13.08 10.29
CA TRP A 27 4.96 13.64 11.50
C TRP A 27 5.96 14.02 12.58
N ALA A 28 6.99 13.20 12.80
CA ALA A 28 8.03 13.46 13.79
C ALA A 28 8.82 14.76 13.55
N HIS A 29 8.80 15.31 12.32
CA HIS A 29 9.43 16.57 11.96
C HIS A 29 8.44 17.74 11.99
N MET A 30 7.13 17.47 11.91
CA MET A 30 6.08 18.49 11.81
C MET A 30 5.40 18.78 13.14
N SER A 31 5.40 17.82 14.07
CA SER A 31 4.70 17.94 15.35
C SER A 31 5.46 17.23 16.47
N SER A 32 5.43 17.84 17.65
CA SER A 32 5.87 17.24 18.91
C SER A 32 4.79 16.36 19.57
N HIS A 33 3.56 16.36 19.05
CA HIS A 33 2.46 15.54 19.56
C HIS A 33 2.45 14.14 18.91
N PRO A 34 1.93 13.11 19.60
CA PRO A 34 1.75 11.79 19.01
C PRO A 34 0.80 11.85 17.81
N PHE A 35 1.06 11.01 16.81
CA PHE A 35 0.22 10.93 15.61
C PHE A 35 -1.22 10.55 15.99
N PRO A 36 -2.26 11.20 15.45
CA PRO A 36 -3.65 10.98 15.90
C PRO A 36 -4.19 9.57 15.58
N LEU A 37 -3.61 8.85 14.61
CA LEU A 37 -4.06 7.51 14.24
C LEU A 37 -3.30 6.44 15.05
N PRO A 38 -3.96 5.73 16.00
CA PRO A 38 -3.27 4.81 16.92
C PRO A 38 -2.53 3.68 16.20
N GLY A 39 -3.07 3.18 15.09
CA GLY A 39 -2.40 2.16 14.29
C GLY A 39 -1.12 2.63 13.59
N LEU A 40 -0.93 3.94 13.41
CA LEU A 40 0.23 4.55 12.76
C LEU A 40 1.15 5.28 13.75
N GLN A 41 0.76 5.40 15.03
CA GLN A 41 1.64 5.93 16.07
C GLN A 41 2.94 5.12 16.19
N LYS A 42 2.84 3.79 16.09
CA LYS A 42 4.02 2.90 16.07
C LYS A 42 4.96 3.21 14.91
N LEU A 43 4.42 3.51 13.73
CA LEU A 43 5.22 3.91 12.57
C LEU A 43 5.87 5.28 12.78
N ALA A 44 5.12 6.26 13.28
CA ALA A 44 5.61 7.61 13.51
C ALA A 44 6.74 7.65 14.56
N GLY A 45 6.63 6.82 15.60
CA GLY A 45 7.62 6.66 16.67
C GLY A 45 8.69 5.59 16.44
N ALA A 46 8.68 4.89 15.31
CA ALA A 46 9.71 3.91 14.97
C ALA A 46 11.05 4.58 14.62
N ASP A 47 12.14 3.82 14.71
CA ASP A 47 13.46 4.26 14.27
C ASP A 47 13.42 4.77 12.83
N ALA A 48 14.20 5.82 12.56
CA ALA A 48 14.24 6.49 11.25
C ALA A 48 14.36 5.53 10.04
N PRO A 49 15.26 4.52 10.02
CA PRO A 49 15.35 3.60 8.87
C PRO A 49 14.12 2.70 8.72
N ALA A 50 13.57 2.18 9.81
CA ALA A 50 12.38 1.32 9.78
C ALA A 50 11.15 2.10 9.30
N ARG A 51 10.99 3.33 9.80
CA ARG A 51 9.93 4.25 9.37
C ARG A 51 10.03 4.58 7.89
N MET A 52 11.23 4.97 7.42
CA MET A 52 11.45 5.29 6.01
C MET A 52 11.19 4.10 5.10
N LEU A 53 11.62 2.90 5.49
CA LEU A 53 11.39 1.68 4.71
C LEU A 53 9.90 1.35 4.59
N GLN A 54 9.15 1.44 5.69
CA GLN A 54 7.70 1.17 5.69
C GLN A 54 6.93 2.19 4.84
N VAL A 55 7.28 3.48 4.95
CA VAL A 55 6.68 4.54 4.12
C VAL A 55 7.04 4.35 2.65
N ALA A 56 8.30 4.08 2.34
CA ALA A 56 8.76 3.84 0.97
C ALA A 56 8.06 2.62 0.37
N ALA A 57 7.90 1.53 1.12
CA ALA A 57 7.19 0.34 0.65
C ALA A 57 5.75 0.67 0.23
N VAL A 58 5.01 1.42 1.04
CA VAL A 58 3.62 1.79 0.72
C VAL A 58 3.58 2.77 -0.45
N VAL A 59 4.41 3.81 -0.45
CA VAL A 59 4.42 4.85 -1.49
C VAL A 59 4.85 4.29 -2.85
N LEU A 60 5.92 3.47 -2.90
CA LEU A 60 6.39 2.86 -4.14
C LEU A 60 5.38 1.85 -4.69
N ALA A 61 4.77 1.03 -3.83
CA ALA A 61 3.71 0.11 -4.24
C ALA A 61 2.49 0.87 -4.80
N ALA A 62 2.12 1.98 -4.14
CA ALA A 62 1.05 2.84 -4.59
C ALA A 62 1.34 3.45 -5.96
N VAL A 63 2.51 4.09 -6.11
CA VAL A 63 2.97 4.67 -7.38
C VAL A 63 2.96 3.61 -8.48
N TRP A 64 3.54 2.44 -8.23
CA TRP A 64 3.58 1.35 -9.20
C TRP A 64 2.18 0.92 -9.64
N LEU A 65 1.21 0.84 -8.72
CA LEU A 65 -0.19 0.51 -9.04
C LEU A 65 -0.92 1.58 -9.86
N VAL A 66 -0.54 2.86 -9.74
CA VAL A 66 -1.14 3.94 -10.55
C VAL A 66 -0.71 3.86 -12.02
N PHE A 67 0.55 3.49 -12.28
CA PHE A 67 1.14 3.46 -13.63
C PHE A 67 0.85 2.16 -14.38
N ARG A 68 -0.33 2.09 -15.00
CA ARG A 68 -0.82 0.91 -15.74
C ARG A 68 0.09 0.46 -16.89
N SER A 69 0.87 1.36 -17.49
CA SER A 69 1.81 1.01 -18.57
C SER A 69 2.93 0.06 -18.13
N TRP A 70 3.16 -0.07 -16.81
CA TRP A 70 4.19 -0.95 -16.27
C TRP A 70 3.70 -2.39 -16.01
N HIS A 71 2.40 -2.62 -16.18
CA HIS A 71 1.73 -3.84 -15.76
C HIS A 71 1.63 -4.86 -16.89
N THR A 72 2.25 -6.02 -16.68
CA THR A 72 1.92 -7.25 -17.40
C THR A 72 1.17 -8.20 -16.45
N ARG A 73 0.46 -9.20 -16.98
CA ARG A 73 -0.26 -10.17 -16.15
C ARG A 73 0.66 -10.85 -15.15
N ASP A 74 1.83 -11.30 -15.59
CA ASP A 74 2.81 -11.98 -14.73
C ASP A 74 3.33 -11.07 -13.61
N ARG A 75 3.66 -9.81 -13.93
CA ARG A 75 4.10 -8.83 -12.93
C ARG A 75 3.01 -8.55 -11.89
N LEU A 76 1.74 -8.47 -12.32
CA LEU A 76 0.62 -8.27 -11.41
C LEU A 76 0.40 -9.48 -10.48
N LEU A 77 0.60 -10.70 -10.97
CA LEU A 77 0.52 -11.91 -10.14
C LEU A 77 1.68 -12.02 -9.14
N VAL A 78 2.90 -11.69 -9.56
CA VAL A 78 4.07 -11.60 -8.66
C VAL A 78 3.82 -10.54 -7.60
N PHE A 79 3.39 -9.34 -8.00
CA PHE A 79 3.06 -8.27 -7.06
C PHE A 79 1.94 -8.67 -6.11
N TYR A 80 0.89 -9.36 -6.60
CA TYR A 80 -0.17 -9.90 -5.76
C TYR A 80 0.40 -10.84 -4.67
N GLY A 81 1.27 -11.79 -5.05
CA GLY A 81 1.91 -12.68 -4.09
C GLY A 81 2.73 -11.94 -3.05
N VAL A 82 3.54 -10.96 -3.47
CA VAL A 82 4.34 -10.11 -2.58
C VAL A 82 3.45 -9.27 -1.65
N ALA A 83 2.37 -8.68 -2.19
CA ALA A 83 1.43 -7.87 -1.43
C ALA A 83 0.66 -8.72 -0.39
N VAL A 84 0.31 -9.96 -0.71
CA VAL A 84 -0.27 -10.89 0.26
C VAL A 84 0.72 -11.26 1.36
N ALA A 85 1.99 -11.51 1.02
CA ALA A 85 3.02 -11.77 2.03
C ALA A 85 3.22 -10.55 2.96
N LEU A 86 3.29 -9.34 2.39
CA LEU A 86 3.41 -8.09 3.13
C LEU A 86 2.15 -7.76 3.94
N PHE A 87 0.97 -8.19 3.49
CA PHE A 87 -0.25 -8.10 4.28
C PHE A 87 -0.11 -8.89 5.59
N PHE A 88 0.28 -10.16 5.52
CA PHE A 88 0.44 -10.99 6.72
C PHE A 88 1.59 -10.51 7.61
N LEU A 89 2.74 -10.20 7.02
CA LEU A 89 3.89 -9.65 7.73
C LEU A 89 3.52 -8.33 8.43
N GLY A 90 2.79 -7.47 7.73
CA GLY A 90 2.27 -6.20 8.21
C GLY A 90 1.39 -6.35 9.44
N PHE A 91 0.39 -7.23 9.36
CA PHE A 91 -0.51 -7.50 10.47
C PHE A 91 0.20 -8.05 11.71
N LEU A 92 1.20 -8.92 11.51
CA LEU A 92 1.90 -9.58 12.61
C LEU A 92 2.95 -8.68 13.29
N TYR A 93 3.71 -7.91 12.51
CA TYR A 93 4.94 -7.27 13.02
C TYR A 93 4.94 -5.74 12.96
N VAL A 94 4.15 -5.13 12.07
CA VAL A 94 4.21 -3.68 11.84
C VAL A 94 3.02 -2.97 12.45
N GLY A 95 1.82 -3.42 12.10
CA GLY A 95 0.56 -2.86 12.53
C GLY A 95 -0.55 -3.06 11.50
N VAL A 96 -1.78 -3.04 12.01
CA VAL A 96 -3.01 -3.20 11.21
C VAL A 96 -3.05 -2.29 9.99
N PRO A 97 -2.70 -0.99 10.04
CA PRO A 97 -2.79 -0.13 8.86
C PRO A 97 -1.87 -0.55 7.72
N PHE A 98 -0.67 -1.06 8.02
CA PHE A 98 0.26 -1.52 6.99
C PHE A 98 -0.27 -2.78 6.31
N GLY A 99 -0.77 -3.72 7.11
CA GLY A 99 -1.44 -4.91 6.60
C GLY A 99 -2.59 -4.53 5.67
N LEU A 100 -3.50 -3.66 6.13
CA LEU A 100 -4.65 -3.21 5.34
C LEU A 100 -4.27 -2.52 4.02
N ALA A 101 -3.22 -1.69 4.01
CA ALA A 101 -2.73 -1.06 2.79
C ALA A 101 -2.33 -2.11 1.75
N PHE A 102 -1.52 -3.10 2.14
CA PHE A 102 -1.07 -4.16 1.25
C PHE A 102 -2.19 -5.14 0.87
N GLY A 103 -3.17 -5.38 1.76
CA GLY A 103 -4.37 -6.14 1.41
C GLY A 103 -5.21 -5.45 0.35
N CYS A 104 -5.35 -4.12 0.45
CA CYS A 104 -6.00 -3.31 -0.58
C CYS A 104 -5.24 -3.40 -1.91
N PHE A 105 -3.93 -3.23 -1.89
CA PHE A 105 -3.06 -3.33 -3.07
C PHE A 105 -3.11 -4.71 -3.73
N ALA A 106 -3.11 -5.78 -2.94
CA ALA A 106 -3.25 -7.15 -3.42
C ALA A 106 -4.58 -7.34 -4.16
N GLN A 107 -5.69 -6.85 -3.59
CA GLN A 107 -6.99 -6.98 -4.22
C GLN A 107 -7.07 -6.22 -5.55
N ILE A 108 -6.51 -5.00 -5.61
CA ILE A 108 -6.43 -4.21 -6.85
C ILE A 108 -5.59 -4.95 -7.90
N ALA A 109 -4.41 -5.46 -7.53
CA ALA A 109 -3.53 -6.19 -8.43
C ALA A 109 -4.18 -7.46 -8.99
N ARG A 110 -4.91 -8.22 -8.16
CA ARG A 110 -5.68 -9.40 -8.60
C ARG A 110 -6.76 -9.02 -9.63
N VAL A 111 -7.50 -7.94 -9.37
CA VAL A 111 -8.54 -7.46 -10.29
C VAL A 111 -7.94 -6.99 -11.61
N HIS A 112 -6.78 -6.31 -11.57
CA HIS A 112 -6.06 -5.92 -12.77
C HIS A 112 -5.53 -7.12 -13.55
N ALA A 113 -4.97 -8.13 -12.87
CA ALA A 113 -4.46 -9.34 -13.50
C ALA A 113 -5.56 -10.12 -14.24
N GLY A 114 -6.78 -10.16 -13.67
CA GLY A 114 -7.94 -10.80 -14.32
C GLY A 114 -8.45 -10.06 -15.58
N LYS A 115 -8.10 -8.78 -15.75
CA LYS A 115 -8.47 -7.97 -16.92
C LYS A 115 -7.37 -7.93 -18.00
N THR A 116 -6.15 -8.35 -17.67
CA THR A 116 -5.00 -8.32 -18.58
C THR A 116 -4.84 -9.69 -19.24
N PRO A 117 -4.78 -9.79 -20.59
CA PRO A 117 -4.59 -11.06 -21.27
C PRO A 117 -3.23 -11.68 -20.89
N PRO A 118 -3.10 -13.03 -20.94
CA PRO A 118 -1.81 -13.68 -20.73
C PRO A 118 -0.80 -13.19 -21.77
N THR A 119 0.41 -12.90 -21.31
CA THR A 119 1.57 -12.67 -22.16
C THR A 119 1.88 -13.97 -22.90
N ALA A 120 1.89 -13.92 -24.24
CA ALA A 120 2.14 -15.05 -25.12
C ALA A 120 3.61 -15.49 -25.09
#